data_AF-A0AB34JJC4-F1
#
_entry.id   AF-A0AB34JJC4-F1
#
_cell.length_a   1.000
_cell.length_b   1.000
_cell.length_c   1.000
_cell.angle_alpha   90.00
_cell.angle_beta   90.00
_cell.angle_gamma   90.00
#
_symmetry.space_group_name_H-M   'P 1'
#
loop_
_entity.id
_entity.type
_entity.pdbx_description
1 polymer ?
#
loop_
_entity_poly.entity_id
_entity_poly.type
_entity_poly.pdbx_seq_one_letter_code
_entity_poly.pdbx_strand_id
1 'polypeptide(L)'
;MASTLHALALVLLAAPAAETVRLTPPLHPSTYCRHRSRCNAPDARQRFDLRVDLGPGCGVMEQALEPLFSSSDLVTVRYQLPLRLELAPHLGQMRVTKSGMGLMEGDVLRACSTFQPQMDNVFGLFPVGTKPSKCLFICDGQPSEKVIEALTANTEDKASEILMVFERPSELHRLH
;
A
#
# COMPACT_ATOMS: atom_id res chain seq x y z
N MET A 1 12.04 -9.21 64.91
CA MET A 1 10.79 -9.37 64.15
C MET A 1 10.91 -8.52 62.89
N ALA A 2 11.31 -9.13 61.77
CA ALA A 2 11.51 -8.44 60.49
C ALA A 2 10.47 -8.96 59.50
N SER A 3 9.50 -8.12 59.12
CA SER A 3 8.50 -8.43 58.11
C SER A 3 8.93 -7.86 56.77
N THR A 4 9.11 -8.77 55.82
CA THR A 4 9.51 -8.60 54.43
C THR A 4 8.39 -7.93 53.61
N LEU A 5 8.66 -6.73 53.09
CA LEU A 5 7.83 -6.06 52.08
C LEU A 5 8.04 -6.73 50.72
N HIS A 6 7.02 -7.41 50.21
CA HIS A 6 6.97 -7.88 48.82
C HIS A 6 6.62 -6.71 47.90
N ALA A 7 7.58 -6.26 47.09
CA ALA A 7 7.34 -5.34 46.00
C ALA A 7 6.78 -6.10 44.79
N LEU A 8 5.51 -5.86 44.47
CA LEU A 8 4.89 -6.29 43.22
C LEU A 8 5.44 -5.44 42.07
N ALA A 9 6.30 -6.04 41.24
CA ALA A 9 6.77 -5.43 39.99
C ALA A 9 5.66 -5.50 38.94
N LEU A 10 5.07 -4.34 38.63
CA LEU A 10 4.07 -4.16 37.58
C LEU A 10 4.81 -4.07 36.23
N VAL A 11 4.83 -5.16 35.46
CA VAL A 11 5.38 -5.17 34.10
C VAL A 11 4.36 -4.51 33.17
N LEU A 12 4.58 -3.23 32.87
CA LEU A 12 3.88 -2.50 31.81
C LEU A 12 4.37 -3.04 30.45
N LEU A 13 3.55 -3.90 29.84
CA LEU A 13 3.67 -4.27 28.42
C LEU A 13 3.30 -3.03 27.59
N ALA A 14 4.31 -2.32 27.09
CA ALA A 14 4.13 -1.27 26.10
C ALA A 14 3.61 -1.90 24.79
N ALA A 15 2.39 -1.54 24.40
CA ALA A 15 1.86 -1.89 23.09
C ALA A 15 2.71 -1.20 22.00
N PRO A 16 3.02 -1.89 20.87
CA PRO A 16 3.74 -1.26 19.78
C PRO A 16 2.89 -0.11 19.23
N ALA A 17 3.45 1.09 19.24
CA ALA A 17 2.83 2.28 18.68
C ALA A 17 2.54 2.01 17.19
N ALA A 18 1.27 2.14 16.80
CA ALA A 18 0.87 2.08 15.40
C ALA A 18 1.65 3.15 14.63
N GLU A 19 2.63 2.71 13.83
CA GLU A 19 3.48 3.58 13.04
C GLU A 19 2.64 4.19 11.91
N THR A 20 2.04 5.33 12.22
CA THR A 20 1.28 6.12 11.24
C THR A 20 2.30 6.80 10.34
N VAL A 21 2.42 6.34 9.10
CA VAL A 21 3.28 6.99 8.10
C VAL A 21 2.72 8.38 7.82
N ARG A 22 3.35 9.41 8.41
CA ARG A 22 3.00 10.83 8.20
C ARG A 22 4.09 11.49 7.38
N LEU A 23 3.84 11.73 6.10
CA LEU A 23 4.71 12.51 5.22
C LEU A 23 4.06 13.89 4.95
N THR A 24 4.87 14.93 4.81
CA THR A 24 4.48 16.36 4.73
C THR A 24 3.74 16.74 3.43
N PRO A 25 3.09 17.92 3.30
CA PRO A 25 2.07 18.20 2.26
C PRO A 25 2.59 18.61 0.88
N PRO A 26 1.82 18.35 -0.20
CA PRO A 26 1.69 19.24 -1.34
C PRO A 26 0.33 19.96 -1.39
N LEU A 27 0.30 21.02 -2.19
CA LEU A 27 -0.73 22.05 -2.31
C LEU A 27 -1.63 21.92 -3.57
N HIS A 28 -1.63 20.81 -4.30
CA HIS A 28 -2.26 20.75 -5.63
C HIS A 28 -3.24 19.58 -5.87
N PRO A 29 -4.24 19.76 -6.76
CA PRO A 29 -5.28 18.77 -7.01
C PRO A 29 -4.73 17.54 -7.74
N SER A 30 -4.83 16.38 -7.09
CA SER A 30 -4.55 15.07 -7.68
C SER A 30 -5.57 14.75 -8.79
N THR A 31 -5.07 14.27 -9.92
CA THR A 31 -5.87 13.69 -11.00
C THR A 31 -6.40 12.33 -10.55
N TYR A 32 -7.68 12.30 -10.17
CA TYR A 32 -8.38 11.10 -9.75
C TYR A 32 -8.87 10.31 -10.97
N CYS A 33 -8.11 9.30 -11.40
CA CYS A 33 -8.57 8.34 -12.41
C CYS A 33 -9.16 7.10 -11.71
N ARG A 34 -10.49 7.11 -11.46
CA ARG A 34 -11.19 5.94 -10.89
C ARG A 34 -11.46 4.91 -11.97
N HIS A 35 -10.60 3.90 -12.05
CA HIS A 35 -10.99 2.65 -12.69
C HIS A 35 -11.66 1.74 -11.65
N ARG A 36 -12.93 1.39 -11.85
CA ARG A 36 -13.71 0.56 -10.93
C ARG A 36 -13.89 -0.81 -11.58
N SER A 37 -13.09 -1.79 -11.15
CA SER A 37 -13.36 -3.20 -11.44
C SER A 37 -14.16 -3.75 -10.28
N ARG A 38 -15.38 -4.24 -10.55
CA ARG A 38 -16.26 -4.82 -9.53
C ARG A 38 -16.15 -6.34 -9.58
N CYS A 39 -16.00 -6.98 -8.42
CA CYS A 39 -16.28 -8.40 -8.29
C CYS A 39 -17.56 -8.59 -7.48
N ASN A 40 -18.52 -9.31 -8.06
CA ASN A 40 -19.72 -9.76 -7.37
C ASN A 40 -19.62 -11.29 -7.36
N ALA A 41 -18.98 -11.88 -6.36
CA ALA A 41 -18.76 -13.33 -6.36
C ALA A 41 -19.74 -14.05 -5.42
N PRO A 42 -20.73 -14.79 -5.96
CA PRO A 42 -21.37 -15.90 -5.25
C PRO A 42 -20.57 -17.21 -5.39
N ASP A 43 -19.48 -17.25 -6.16
CA ASP A 43 -18.74 -18.48 -6.50
C ASP A 43 -17.21 -18.28 -6.56
N ALA A 44 -16.47 -19.31 -6.16
CA ALA A 44 -15.17 -19.23 -5.46
C ALA A 44 -13.91 -18.92 -6.31
N ARG A 45 -13.99 -18.28 -7.49
CA ARG A 45 -12.78 -18.10 -8.35
C ARG A 45 -12.71 -16.82 -9.19
N GLN A 46 -13.47 -15.78 -8.85
CA GLN A 46 -13.38 -14.54 -9.62
C GLN A 46 -12.17 -13.70 -9.17
N ARG A 47 -11.08 -13.81 -9.93
CA ARG A 47 -9.88 -12.96 -9.78
C ARG A 47 -10.15 -11.56 -10.33
N PHE A 48 -9.45 -10.58 -9.78
CA PHE A 48 -9.34 -9.28 -10.40
C PHE A 48 -8.21 -9.28 -11.42
N ASP A 49 -8.55 -9.05 -12.69
CA ASP A 49 -7.56 -8.74 -13.73
C ASP A 49 -7.21 -7.25 -13.64
N LEU A 50 -6.14 -6.94 -12.90
CA LEU A 50 -5.62 -5.60 -12.72
C LEU A 50 -4.77 -5.21 -13.93
N ARG A 51 -5.17 -4.15 -14.63
CA ARG A 51 -4.38 -3.54 -15.71
C ARG A 51 -4.11 -2.09 -15.37
N VAL A 52 -2.85 -1.75 -15.11
CA VAL A 52 -2.42 -0.41 -14.68
C VAL A 52 -1.28 0.10 -15.54
N ASP A 53 -1.43 1.31 -16.04
CA ASP A 53 -0.32 2.04 -16.66
C ASP A 53 0.57 2.60 -15.54
N LEU A 54 1.87 2.30 -15.55
CA LEU A 54 2.84 2.80 -14.57
C LEU A 54 3.39 4.20 -14.94
N GLY A 55 3.05 4.68 -16.13
CA GLY A 55 3.46 5.97 -16.66
C GLY A 55 4.57 5.86 -17.71
N PRO A 56 5.11 7.01 -18.13
CA PRO A 56 6.07 7.10 -19.22
C PRO A 56 7.30 6.21 -18.99
N GLY A 57 7.69 5.43 -20.00
CA GLY A 57 8.87 4.58 -19.97
C GLY A 57 8.71 3.24 -19.23
N CYS A 58 7.57 3.00 -18.57
CA CYS A 58 7.31 1.76 -17.82
C CYS A 58 6.18 0.93 -18.44
N GLY A 59 5.24 1.59 -19.14
CA GLY A 59 4.17 0.92 -19.87
C GLY A 59 3.05 0.37 -18.99
N VAL A 60 2.25 -0.51 -19.56
CA VAL A 60 1.10 -1.13 -18.89
C VAL A 60 1.53 -2.44 -18.23
N MET A 61 1.21 -2.58 -16.96
CA MET A 61 1.37 -3.79 -16.17
C MET A 61 0.03 -4.51 -16.03
N GLU A 62 0.06 -5.83 -16.15
CA GLU A 62 -1.10 -6.70 -15.97
C GLU A 62 -0.80 -7.69 -14.84
N GLN A 63 -1.72 -7.80 -13.88
CA GLN A 63 -1.58 -8.64 -12.71
C GLN A 63 -2.95 -9.23 -12.33
N ALA A 64 -2.99 -10.51 -11.98
CA ALA A 64 -4.18 -11.10 -11.36
C ALA A 64 -4.08 -11.00 -9.83
N LEU A 65 -5.15 -10.53 -9.19
CA LEU A 65 -5.27 -10.48 -7.73
C LEU A 65 -6.45 -11.33 -7.26
N GLU A 66 -6.22 -12.17 -6.25
CA GLU A 66 -7.30 -12.87 -5.56
C GLU A 66 -8.09 -11.87 -4.69
N PRO A 67 -9.43 -11.92 -4.67
CA PRO A 67 -10.20 -11.04 -3.80
C PRO A 67 -9.96 -11.38 -2.32
N LEU A 68 -9.82 -10.36 -1.47
CA LEU A 68 -9.72 -10.56 -0.01
C LEU A 68 -11.09 -10.64 0.66
N PHE A 69 -12.11 -10.07 0.01
CA PHE A 69 -13.48 -10.04 0.52
C PHE A 69 -14.43 -10.85 -0.37
N SER A 70 -15.55 -11.28 0.19
CA SER A 70 -16.62 -11.97 -0.55
C SER A 70 -17.25 -11.10 -1.65
N SER A 71 -17.33 -9.79 -1.42
CA SER A 71 -17.81 -8.79 -2.35
C SER A 71 -16.98 -7.53 -2.19
N SER A 72 -16.33 -7.08 -3.25
CA SER A 72 -15.46 -5.90 -3.22
C SER A 72 -15.27 -5.24 -4.57
N ASP A 73 -14.74 -4.02 -4.53
CA ASP A 73 -14.31 -3.28 -5.71
C ASP A 73 -12.83 -2.97 -5.61
N LEU A 74 -12.10 -3.06 -6.73
CA LEU A 74 -10.78 -2.44 -6.81
C LEU A 74 -10.89 -0.94 -7.06
N VAL A 75 -10.09 -0.19 -6.31
CA VAL A 75 -9.97 1.26 -6.39
C VAL A 75 -8.52 1.59 -6.73
N THR A 76 -8.27 1.97 -7.98
CA THR A 76 -6.96 2.47 -8.39
C THR A 76 -6.92 3.99 -8.22
N VAL A 77 -5.86 4.49 -7.60
CA VAL A 77 -5.62 5.92 -7.37
C VAL A 77 -4.21 6.31 -7.79
N ARG A 78 -4.05 7.53 -8.26
CA ARG A 78 -2.76 8.15 -8.54
C ARG A 78 -2.65 9.45 -7.77
N TYR A 79 -1.62 9.59 -6.96
CA TYR A 79 -1.38 10.80 -6.17
C TYR A 79 -0.05 11.43 -6.52
N GLN A 80 -0.04 12.76 -6.54
CA GLN A 80 1.19 13.51 -6.64
C GLN A 80 1.97 13.40 -5.33
N LEU A 81 3.30 13.41 -5.44
CA LEU A 81 4.19 13.45 -4.29
C LEU A 81 4.40 14.91 -3.82
N PRO A 82 4.64 15.12 -2.51
CA PRO A 82 4.64 14.14 -1.44
C PRO A 82 3.24 13.60 -1.09
N LEU A 83 3.13 12.31 -0.79
CA LEU A 83 1.84 11.69 -0.49
C LEU A 83 1.47 11.83 1.00
N ARG A 84 0.22 12.19 1.27
CA ARG A 84 -0.41 12.08 2.60
C ARG A 84 -1.45 10.96 2.62
N LEU A 85 -1.12 9.87 3.30
CA LEU A 85 -2.00 8.72 3.43
C LEU A 85 -1.90 8.15 4.84
N GLU A 86 -3.03 7.97 5.50
CA GLU A 86 -3.10 7.36 6.83
C GLU A 86 -3.40 5.86 6.68
N LEU A 87 -2.35 5.04 6.82
CA LEU A 87 -2.44 3.57 6.83
C LEU A 87 -1.96 3.02 8.16
N ALA A 88 -2.53 1.89 8.57
CA ALA A 88 -2.01 1.08 9.66
C ALA A 88 -2.08 -0.42 9.30
N PRO A 89 -1.13 -1.23 9.79
CA PRO A 89 -1.21 -2.67 9.67
C PRO A 89 -2.36 -3.21 10.52
N HIS A 90 -3.20 -4.05 9.91
CA HIS A 90 -4.30 -4.75 10.57
C HIS A 90 -4.41 -6.17 9.99
N LEU A 91 -4.20 -7.18 10.83
CA LEU A 91 -4.21 -8.60 10.43
C LEU A 91 -3.25 -8.90 9.26
N GLY A 92 -2.06 -8.29 9.26
CA GLY A 92 -1.06 -8.47 8.21
C GLY A 92 -1.37 -7.75 6.89
N GLN A 93 -2.39 -6.88 6.87
CA GLN A 93 -2.77 -6.08 5.71
C GLN A 93 -2.65 -4.59 6.04
N MET A 94 -2.21 -3.78 5.09
CA MET A 94 -2.17 -2.33 5.26
C MET A 94 -3.56 -1.74 4.97
N ARG A 95 -4.19 -1.12 5.98
CA ARG A 95 -5.56 -0.58 5.89
C ARG A 95 -5.59 0.92 6.06
N VAL A 96 -6.49 1.57 5.32
CA VAL A 96 -6.80 2.99 5.48
C VAL A 96 -7.50 3.20 6.82
N THR A 97 -6.92 4.05 7.67
CA THR A 97 -7.46 4.38 9.00
C THR A 97 -8.29 5.64 9.00
N LYS A 98 -8.25 6.42 7.92
CA LYS A 98 -9.01 7.66 7.79
C LYS A 98 -9.40 7.91 6.34
N SER A 99 -10.70 8.12 6.15
CA SER A 99 -11.26 8.47 4.86
C SER A 99 -10.69 9.80 4.34
N GLY A 100 -10.39 9.84 3.05
CA GLY A 100 -9.79 11.01 2.39
C GLY A 100 -9.28 10.66 1.00
N MET A 101 -9.13 11.68 0.14
CA MET A 101 -8.58 11.51 -1.22
C MET A 101 -9.33 10.48 -2.10
N GLY A 102 -10.60 10.20 -1.80
CA GLY A 102 -11.40 9.18 -2.50
C GLY A 102 -11.28 7.76 -1.92
N LEU A 103 -10.48 7.59 -0.86
CA LEU A 103 -10.36 6.38 -0.05
C LEU A 103 -11.29 6.44 1.16
N MET A 104 -11.73 5.27 1.61
CA MET A 104 -12.58 5.08 2.77
C MET A 104 -11.82 4.32 3.85
N GLU A 105 -12.12 4.61 5.12
CA GLU A 105 -11.65 3.80 6.23
C GLU A 105 -12.01 2.32 6.00
N GLY A 106 -11.04 1.43 6.20
CA GLY A 106 -11.17 0.01 5.93
C GLY A 106 -10.76 -0.44 4.52
N ASP A 107 -10.50 0.47 3.58
CA ASP A 107 -9.89 0.12 2.30
C ASP A 107 -8.53 -0.56 2.53
N VAL A 108 -8.25 -1.66 1.82
CA VAL A 108 -7.02 -2.44 1.96
C VAL A 108 -6.07 -2.15 0.81
N LEU A 109 -4.84 -1.75 1.09
CA LEU A 109 -3.80 -1.56 0.07
C LEU A 109 -3.35 -2.92 -0.48
N ARG A 110 -3.57 -3.15 -1.77
CA ARG A 110 -3.22 -4.39 -2.49
C ARG A 110 -1.92 -4.28 -3.26
N ALA A 111 -1.68 -3.14 -3.88
CA ALA A 111 -0.45 -2.89 -4.64
C ALA A 111 -0.10 -1.40 -4.67
N CYS A 112 1.18 -1.10 -4.83
CA CYS A 112 1.67 0.25 -5.08
C CYS A 112 2.78 0.25 -6.14
N SER A 113 2.95 1.35 -6.86
CA SER A 113 4.14 1.53 -7.69
C SER A 113 5.34 1.81 -6.80
N THR A 114 6.48 1.20 -7.11
CA THR A 114 7.74 1.45 -6.41
C THR A 114 8.90 1.46 -7.41
N PHE A 115 10.08 1.89 -6.97
CA PHE A 115 11.30 1.83 -7.76
C PHE A 115 12.20 0.73 -7.23
N GLN A 116 12.55 -0.21 -8.11
CA GLN A 116 13.57 -1.21 -7.80
C GLN A 116 14.87 -0.86 -8.53
N PRO A 117 16.03 -1.01 -7.85
CA PRO A 117 17.31 -0.96 -8.51
C PRO A 117 17.39 -2.15 -9.46
N GLN A 118 17.38 -1.89 -10.76
CA GLN A 118 17.61 -2.93 -11.75
C GLN A 118 19.10 -3.28 -11.70
N MET A 119 19.43 -4.42 -11.10
CA MET A 119 20.74 -5.03 -11.32
C MET A 119 20.70 -5.74 -12.65
N ASP A 120 21.22 -5.08 -13.69
CA ASP A 120 21.53 -5.75 -14.93
C ASP A 120 22.64 -6.77 -14.64
N ASN A 121 22.25 -8.01 -14.36
CA ASN A 121 23.15 -9.16 -14.25
C ASN A 121 23.68 -9.51 -15.65
N VAL A 122 24.45 -8.60 -16.25
CA VAL A 122 25.30 -8.92 -17.37
C VAL A 122 26.61 -9.46 -16.78
N PHE A 123 26.83 -10.75 -16.98
CA PHE A 123 28.06 -11.47 -16.65
C PHE A 123 29.33 -10.61 -16.90
N GLY A 124 30.01 -10.20 -15.82
CA GLY A 124 31.45 -9.93 -15.83
C GLY A 124 31.97 -8.52 -16.13
N LEU A 125 31.13 -7.50 -16.29
CA LEU A 125 31.62 -6.11 -16.41
C LEU A 125 30.81 -5.18 -15.49
N PHE A 126 31.53 -4.36 -14.72
CA PHE A 126 30.97 -3.40 -13.75
C PHE A 126 29.72 -2.69 -14.30
N PRO A 127 28.56 -2.73 -13.62
CA PRO A 127 27.35 -2.11 -14.13
C PRO A 127 27.53 -0.58 -14.13
N VAL A 128 27.70 -0.02 -15.33
CA VAL A 128 27.74 1.43 -15.58
C VAL A 128 26.31 1.94 -15.48
N GLY A 129 25.92 2.39 -14.28
CA GLY A 129 24.70 3.15 -14.05
C GLY A 129 23.40 2.33 -14.09
N THR A 130 23.01 1.75 -12.95
CA THR A 130 21.68 1.14 -12.79
C THR A 130 20.61 2.22 -12.83
N LYS A 131 19.85 2.33 -13.92
CA LYS A 131 18.67 3.18 -13.96
C LYS A 131 17.56 2.51 -13.16
N PRO A 132 17.04 3.11 -12.07
CA PRO A 132 15.93 2.52 -11.34
C PRO A 132 14.70 2.44 -12.24
N SER A 133 14.05 1.28 -12.25
CA SER A 133 12.83 1.04 -13.04
C SER A 133 11.62 1.02 -12.11
N LYS A 134 10.51 1.61 -12.55
CA LYS A 134 9.25 1.62 -11.80
C LYS A 134 8.54 0.30 -12.04
N CYS A 135 8.16 -0.39 -10.97
CA CYS A 135 7.42 -1.64 -11.02
C CYS A 135 6.18 -1.59 -10.13
N LEU A 136 5.30 -2.57 -10.27
CA LEU A 136 4.15 -2.76 -9.40
C LEU A 136 4.55 -3.71 -8.27
N PHE A 137 4.53 -3.22 -7.03
CA PHE A 137 4.78 -4.01 -5.83
C PHE A 137 3.45 -4.50 -5.26
N ILE A 138 3.34 -5.83 -5.08
CA ILE A 138 2.16 -6.46 -4.49
C ILE A 138 2.34 -6.49 -2.98
N CYS A 139 1.44 -5.84 -2.26
CA CYS A 139 1.49 -5.70 -0.81
C CYS A 139 0.96 -6.94 -0.08
N ASP A 140 0.20 -7.80 -0.76
CA ASP A 140 -0.42 -8.97 -0.16
C ASP A 140 0.61 -9.95 0.39
N GLY A 141 0.44 -10.31 1.67
CA GLY A 141 1.33 -11.24 2.37
C GLY A 141 2.72 -10.68 2.67
N GLN A 142 3.00 -9.41 2.36
CA GLN A 142 4.27 -8.77 2.70
C GLN A 142 4.25 -8.24 4.14
N PRO A 143 5.39 -8.26 4.85
CA PRO A 143 5.53 -7.54 6.11
C PRO A 143 5.23 -6.05 5.94
N SER A 144 4.61 -5.43 6.95
CA SER A 144 4.25 -4.01 6.95
C SER A 144 5.43 -3.11 6.63
N GLU A 145 6.61 -3.45 7.16
CA GLU A 145 7.84 -2.68 7.00
C GLU A 145 8.26 -2.61 5.53
N LYS A 146 8.11 -3.72 4.79
CA LYS A 146 8.39 -3.76 3.35
C LYS A 146 7.40 -2.94 2.54
N VAL A 147 6.12 -2.93 2.95
CA VAL A 147 5.11 -2.11 2.29
C VAL A 147 5.41 -0.62 2.51
N ILE A 148 5.80 -0.24 3.73
CA ILE A 148 6.22 1.13 4.07
C ILE A 148 7.47 1.52 3.28
N GLU A 149 8.46 0.64 3.20
CA GLU A 149 9.66 0.86 2.38
C GLU A 149 9.30 1.07 0.90
N ALA A 150 8.43 0.23 0.34
CA ALA A 150 7.99 0.35 -1.06
C ALA A 150 7.26 1.67 -1.33
N LEU A 151 6.45 2.15 -0.38
CA LEU A 151 5.76 3.44 -0.46
C LEU A 151 6.76 4.60 -0.38
N THR A 152 7.68 4.57 0.59
CA THR A 152 8.67 5.64 0.83
C THR A 152 9.80 5.67 -0.20
N ALA A 153 10.02 4.59 -0.96
CA ALA A 153 10.95 4.56 -2.09
C ALA A 153 10.55 5.55 -3.22
N ASN A 154 9.29 5.97 -3.27
CA ASN A 154 8.80 7.01 -4.16
C ASN A 154 9.11 8.40 -3.57
N THR A 155 10.32 8.88 -3.80
CA THR A 155 10.73 10.25 -3.47
C THR A 155 10.37 11.22 -4.60
N GLU A 156 10.20 12.50 -4.28
CA GLU A 156 9.92 13.56 -5.27
C GLU A 156 11.01 13.64 -6.37
N ASP A 157 12.26 13.30 -6.01
CA ASP A 157 13.38 13.26 -6.97
C ASP A 157 13.26 12.12 -8.00
N LYS A 158 12.49 11.07 -7.70
CA LYS A 158 12.36 9.87 -8.53
C LYS A 158 11.05 9.82 -9.30
N ALA A 159 9.98 10.36 -8.74
CA ALA A 159 8.66 10.39 -9.37
C ALA A 159 7.88 11.65 -9.01
N SER A 160 7.00 12.04 -9.92
CA SER A 160 5.96 13.05 -9.66
C SER A 160 4.69 12.44 -9.07
N GLU A 161 4.40 11.18 -9.37
CA GLU A 161 3.19 10.47 -8.93
C GLU A 161 3.45 9.02 -8.51
N ILE A 162 2.68 8.58 -7.51
CA ILE A 162 2.58 7.21 -7.04
C ILE A 162 1.21 6.63 -7.42
N LEU A 163 1.22 5.42 -8.01
CA LEU A 163 0.01 4.64 -8.28
C LEU A 163 -0.21 3.67 -7.13
N MET A 164 -1.45 3.57 -6.65
CA MET A 164 -1.83 2.59 -5.64
C MET A 164 -3.16 1.93 -6.02
N VAL A 165 -3.30 0.68 -5.61
CA VAL A 165 -4.48 -0.13 -5.84
C VAL A 165 -4.97 -0.61 -4.48
N PHE A 166 -6.22 -0.28 -4.18
CA PHE A 166 -6.91 -0.69 -2.97
C PHE A 166 -8.04 -1.65 -3.32
N GLU A 167 -8.38 -2.53 -2.39
CA GLU A 167 -9.62 -3.30 -2.41
C GLU A 167 -10.57 -2.75 -1.34
N ARG A 168 -11.78 -2.40 -1.78
CA ARG A 168 -12.84 -1.87 -0.93
C ARG A 168 -13.92 -2.92 -0.74
N PRO A 169 -14.22 -3.35 0.50
CA PRO A 169 -15.34 -4.26 0.76
C PRO A 169 -16.67 -3.59 0.39
N SER A 170 -17.55 -4.30 -0.32
CA SER A 170 -18.85 -3.77 -0.74
C SER A 170 -19.81 -3.56 0.44
N GLU A 171 -19.63 -4.29 1.55
CA GLU A 171 -20.45 -4.17 2.76
C GLU A 171 -20.37 -2.78 3.39
N LEU A 172 -19.24 -2.08 3.20
CA LEU A 172 -19.03 -0.73 3.71
C LEU A 172 -19.94 0.32 3.02
N HIS A 173 -20.48 0.02 1.84
CA HIS A 173 -21.46 0.88 1.16
C HIS A 173 -22.87 0.83 1.77
N ARG A 174 -23.18 -0.12 2.69
CA ARG A 174 -24.54 -0.32 3.21
C ARG A 174 -24.82 0.34 4.57
N LEU A 175 -23.82 0.95 5.19
CA LEU A 175 -23.94 1.55 6.53
C LEU A 175 -24.12 3.08 6.54
N HIS A 176 -24.33 3.68 5.37
CA HIS A 176 -24.70 5.09 5.20
C HIS A 176 -26.00 5.20 4.39
#